data_AF-D9SSC5-F1
#
_entry.id   AF-D9SSC5-F1
#
_cell.length_a   1.000
_cell.length_b   1.000
_cell.length_c   1.000
_cell.angle_alpha   90.00
_cell.angle_beta   90.00
_cell.angle_gamma   90.00
#
_symmetry.space_group_name_H-M   'P 1'
#
loop_
_entity.id
_entity.type
_entity.pdbx_description
1 polymer ?
#
loop_
_entity_poly.entity_id
_entity_poly.type
_entity_poly.pdbx_seq_one_letter_code
_entity_poly.pdbx_strand_id
1 'polypeptide(L)'
;MSQNIIECLREAAINKLFSTKGFSTAWPTWNTQIKNLAPAPTQHQILSLGDHLKDIFYSTNTSSDRSQSDVSGGGANWEALVCWYLNLCLIGRRTVVIKHSKGLIPEPVSNAITVNYGSFISNTESDLVAITFPDKAHYKIDKDNIEITDTNGDTVLPYTGRSKKYNLLPMLNALVAEDFKEIEVHVIQCKTNWNDNAQIPMLWDMIYSAKAFRTGISIGREGYSIADIAKFSYSFVTVPTVKLEKLAPTSVAVQRVRNISGGNYWGLATKSGVASSIKEILERNLKSGHSSNHLSTIKIGIPLLSTDYSYFRI
;
A
#
# COMPACT_ATOMS: atom_id res chain seq x y z
N MET A 1 15.49 19.41 -8.55
CA MET A 1 14.05 19.65 -8.41
C MET A 1 13.74 19.63 -6.94
N SER A 2 12.89 20.53 -6.48
CA SER A 2 12.45 20.50 -5.09
C SER A 2 11.55 19.28 -4.88
N GLN A 3 11.83 18.46 -3.87
CA GLN A 3 11.07 17.25 -3.58
C GLN A 3 10.74 17.21 -2.09
N ASN A 4 9.46 17.11 -1.74
CA ASN A 4 9.08 16.91 -0.33
C ASN A 4 9.31 15.46 0.13
N ILE A 5 9.31 15.24 1.44
CA ILE A 5 9.65 13.92 2.00
C ILE A 5 8.62 12.83 1.66
N ILE A 6 7.34 13.19 1.46
CA ILE A 6 6.29 12.24 1.06
C ILE A 6 6.57 11.72 -0.34
N GLU A 7 6.93 12.61 -1.27
CA GLU A 7 7.28 12.27 -2.63
C GLU A 7 8.58 11.45 -2.67
N CYS A 8 9.56 11.81 -1.85
CA CYS A 8 10.79 11.01 -1.68
C CYS A 8 10.49 9.57 -1.22
N LEU A 9 9.57 9.39 -0.28
CA LEU A 9 9.12 8.08 0.17
C LEU A 9 8.37 7.31 -0.92
N ARG A 10 7.49 7.97 -1.67
CA ARG A 10 6.76 7.36 -2.79
C ARG A 10 7.72 6.88 -3.88
N GLU A 11 8.65 7.73 -4.29
CA GLU A 11 9.70 7.37 -5.25
C GLU A 11 10.51 6.16 -4.75
N ALA A 12 10.95 6.17 -3.48
CA ALA A 12 11.71 5.07 -2.90
C ALA A 12 10.89 3.76 -2.85
N ALA A 13 9.60 3.84 -2.53
CA ALA A 13 8.69 2.70 -2.53
C ALA A 13 8.52 2.10 -3.93
N ILE A 14 8.31 2.93 -4.96
CA ILE A 14 8.14 2.47 -6.34
C ILE A 14 9.45 1.94 -6.93
N ASN A 15 10.57 2.64 -6.75
CA ASN A 15 11.87 2.17 -7.23
C ASN A 15 12.25 0.82 -6.61
N LYS A 16 11.85 0.56 -5.36
CA LYS A 16 12.05 -0.75 -4.73
C LYS A 16 11.28 -1.86 -5.43
N LEU A 17 10.07 -1.61 -5.93
CA LEU A 17 9.32 -2.58 -6.75
C LEU A 17 10.09 -2.92 -8.03
N PHE A 18 10.67 -1.93 -8.69
CA PHE A 18 11.48 -2.15 -9.89
C PHE A 18 12.84 -2.81 -9.65
N SER A 19 13.32 -2.83 -8.41
CA SER A 19 14.56 -3.51 -8.03
C SER A 19 14.40 -5.01 -7.83
N THR A 20 13.16 -5.51 -7.65
CA THR A 20 12.90 -6.95 -7.53
C THR A 20 12.80 -7.61 -8.91
N LYS A 21 13.46 -8.77 -9.05
CA LYS A 21 13.54 -9.53 -10.31
C LYS A 21 12.18 -9.87 -10.90
N GLY A 22 11.23 -10.32 -10.06
CA GLY A 22 9.90 -10.73 -10.52
C GLY A 22 9.12 -9.59 -11.19
N PHE A 23 9.06 -8.43 -10.53
CA PHE A 23 8.32 -7.26 -11.02
C PHE A 23 9.00 -6.64 -12.24
N SER A 24 10.33 -6.47 -12.21
CA SER A 24 11.09 -5.93 -13.34
C SER A 24 11.02 -6.81 -14.60
N THR A 25 10.96 -8.13 -14.44
CA THR A 25 10.78 -9.08 -15.57
C THR A 25 9.38 -8.99 -16.16
N ALA A 26 8.35 -8.85 -15.32
CA ALA A 26 6.95 -8.77 -15.77
C ALA A 26 6.59 -7.39 -16.37
N TRP A 27 7.28 -6.33 -15.92
CA TRP A 27 6.95 -4.94 -16.25
C TRP A 27 6.83 -4.62 -17.74
N PRO A 28 7.71 -5.06 -18.66
CA PRO A 28 7.57 -4.71 -20.08
C PRO A 28 6.23 -5.16 -20.68
N THR A 29 5.77 -6.36 -20.32
CA THR A 29 4.48 -6.90 -20.73
C THR A 29 3.33 -6.12 -20.09
N TRP A 30 3.40 -5.88 -18.78
CA TRP A 30 2.38 -5.12 -18.05
C TRP A 30 2.25 -3.68 -18.56
N ASN A 31 3.37 -3.00 -18.79
CA ASN A 31 3.41 -1.64 -19.34
C ASN A 31 2.77 -1.58 -20.73
N THR A 32 2.99 -2.60 -21.57
CA THR A 32 2.33 -2.71 -22.87
C THR A 32 0.81 -2.81 -22.70
N GLN A 33 0.33 -3.65 -21.78
CA GLN A 33 -1.11 -3.75 -21.49
C GLN A 33 -1.69 -2.46 -20.91
N ILE A 34 -0.96 -1.80 -20.00
CA ILE A 34 -1.35 -0.51 -19.43
C ILE A 34 -1.48 0.56 -20.52
N LYS A 35 -0.53 0.63 -21.45
CA LYS A 35 -0.58 1.56 -22.60
C LYS A 35 -1.73 1.27 -23.56
N ASN A 36 -2.11 0.00 -23.72
CA ASN A 36 -3.29 -0.36 -24.50
C ASN A 36 -4.60 0.08 -23.82
N LEU A 37 -4.67 -0.01 -22.50
CA LEU A 37 -5.85 0.41 -21.71
C LEU A 37 -5.92 1.93 -21.52
N ALA A 38 -4.77 2.61 -21.50
CA ALA A 38 -4.62 4.04 -21.32
C ALA A 38 -3.65 4.65 -22.37
N PRO A 39 -4.01 4.65 -23.67
CA PRO A 39 -3.11 5.09 -24.75
C PRO A 39 -2.81 6.59 -24.72
N ALA A 40 -3.72 7.38 -24.18
CA ALA A 40 -3.57 8.82 -23.95
C ALA A 40 -4.02 9.12 -22.51
N PRO A 41 -3.20 8.81 -21.49
CA PRO A 41 -3.64 8.68 -20.11
C PRO A 41 -4.44 9.89 -19.62
N THR A 42 -5.75 9.69 -19.47
CA THR A 42 -6.63 10.62 -18.74
C THR A 42 -6.75 10.19 -17.28
N GLN A 43 -7.20 11.08 -16.41
CA GLN A 43 -7.43 10.74 -15.00
C GLN A 43 -8.44 9.59 -14.82
N HIS A 44 -9.40 9.48 -15.74
CA HIS A 44 -10.37 8.39 -15.73
C HIS A 44 -9.76 7.08 -16.21
N GLN A 45 -8.93 7.09 -17.26
CA GLN A 45 -8.25 5.88 -17.74
C GLN A 45 -7.28 5.34 -16.69
N ILE A 46 -6.49 6.21 -16.03
CA ILE A 46 -5.61 5.81 -14.94
C ILE A 46 -6.42 5.17 -13.80
N LEU A 47 -7.51 5.79 -13.37
CA LEU A 47 -8.37 5.25 -12.31
C LEU A 47 -9.04 3.93 -12.73
N SER A 48 -9.41 3.80 -14.01
CA SER A 48 -10.03 2.59 -14.55
C SER A 48 -9.06 1.41 -14.68
N LEU A 49 -7.73 1.62 -14.62
CA LEU A 49 -6.77 0.50 -14.55
C LEU A 49 -7.07 -0.43 -13.37
N GLY A 50 -7.65 0.07 -12.27
CA GLY A 50 -8.10 -0.72 -11.14
C GLY A 50 -9.06 -1.86 -11.52
N ASP A 51 -9.93 -1.62 -12.50
CA ASP A 51 -10.89 -2.63 -13.00
C ASP A 51 -10.22 -3.71 -13.87
N HIS A 52 -8.97 -3.49 -14.27
CA HIS A 52 -8.22 -4.32 -15.22
C HIS A 52 -6.91 -4.88 -14.65
N LEU A 53 -6.62 -4.68 -13.36
CA LEU A 53 -5.37 -5.19 -12.77
C LEU A 53 -5.24 -6.71 -12.88
N LYS A 54 -6.36 -7.45 -12.87
CA LYS A 54 -6.34 -8.90 -13.13
C LYS A 54 -5.79 -9.18 -14.53
N ASP A 55 -6.31 -8.52 -15.56
CA ASP A 55 -5.92 -8.77 -16.94
C ASP A 55 -4.44 -8.40 -17.17
N ILE A 56 -4.01 -7.27 -16.60
CA ILE A 56 -2.60 -6.85 -16.60
C ILE A 56 -1.74 -7.93 -15.93
N PHE A 57 -2.08 -8.34 -14.70
CA PHE A 57 -1.34 -9.34 -13.95
C PHE A 57 -1.25 -10.69 -14.68
N TYR A 58 -2.34 -11.12 -15.32
CA TYR A 58 -2.41 -12.39 -16.04
C TYR A 58 -1.72 -12.39 -17.40
N SER A 59 -1.41 -11.22 -17.97
CA SER A 59 -0.69 -11.14 -19.24
C SER A 59 0.72 -11.76 -19.21
N THR A 60 1.27 -12.02 -18.02
CA THR A 60 2.55 -12.70 -17.79
C THR A 60 2.38 -14.12 -17.23
N ASN A 61 1.14 -14.63 -17.12
CA ASN A 61 0.82 -15.97 -16.62
C ASN A 61 0.74 -16.95 -17.79
N THR A 62 1.88 -17.25 -18.42
CA THR A 62 1.96 -18.01 -19.68
C THR A 62 2.31 -19.49 -19.52
N SER A 63 2.68 -19.95 -18.32
CA SER A 63 3.14 -21.33 -18.08
C SER A 63 2.04 -22.21 -17.49
N SER A 64 1.81 -23.37 -18.13
CA SER A 64 0.89 -24.42 -17.69
C SER A 64 1.46 -25.31 -16.56
N ASP A 65 2.79 -25.38 -16.43
CA ASP A 65 3.47 -26.14 -15.38
C ASP A 65 3.85 -25.19 -14.23
N ARG A 66 3.13 -25.32 -13.10
CA ARG A 66 3.34 -24.46 -11.92
C ARG A 66 4.15 -25.18 -10.86
N SER A 67 5.31 -24.63 -10.53
CA SER A 67 6.08 -24.98 -9.34
C SER A 67 5.62 -24.16 -8.12
N GLN A 68 5.96 -24.62 -6.91
CA GLN A 68 5.64 -23.88 -5.68
C GLN A 68 6.30 -22.49 -5.62
N SER A 69 7.47 -22.31 -6.28
CA SER A 69 8.11 -21.00 -6.44
C SER A 69 7.32 -20.04 -7.34
N ASP A 70 6.54 -20.56 -8.30
CA ASP A 70 5.70 -19.73 -9.15
C ASP A 70 4.49 -19.17 -8.38
N VAL A 71 4.01 -19.92 -7.38
CA VAL A 71 2.89 -19.49 -6.52
C VAL A 71 3.30 -18.34 -5.59
N SER A 72 4.45 -18.47 -4.92
CA SER A 72 4.97 -17.41 -4.04
C SER A 72 5.44 -16.18 -4.84
N GLY A 73 6.07 -16.38 -6.00
CA GLY A 73 6.42 -15.31 -6.93
C GLY A 73 5.19 -14.56 -7.45
N GLY A 74 4.10 -15.28 -7.75
CA GLY A 74 2.82 -14.68 -8.14
C GLY A 74 2.21 -13.78 -7.05
N GLY A 75 2.24 -14.21 -5.78
CA GLY A 75 1.79 -13.39 -4.65
C GLY A 75 2.56 -12.07 -4.55
N ALA A 76 3.90 -12.14 -4.52
CA ALA A 76 4.76 -10.97 -4.40
C ALA A 76 4.61 -9.99 -5.58
N ASN A 77 4.40 -10.51 -6.79
CA ASN A 77 4.16 -9.69 -7.98
C ASN A 77 2.77 -9.03 -7.96
N TRP A 78 1.75 -9.72 -7.44
CA TRP A 78 0.41 -9.14 -7.27
C TRP A 78 0.43 -7.98 -6.27
N GLU A 79 1.07 -8.18 -5.12
CA GLU A 79 1.31 -7.13 -4.11
C GLU A 79 2.00 -5.91 -4.74
N ALA A 80 3.06 -6.14 -5.50
CA ALA A 80 3.82 -5.08 -6.15
C ALA A 80 2.99 -4.32 -7.19
N LEU A 81 2.18 -5.01 -8.00
CA LEU A 81 1.30 -4.38 -8.98
C LEU A 81 0.23 -3.51 -8.30
N VAL A 82 -0.37 -4.01 -7.22
CA VAL A 82 -1.33 -3.24 -6.41
C VAL A 82 -0.66 -2.01 -5.80
N CYS A 83 0.53 -2.17 -5.22
CA CYS A 83 1.31 -1.07 -4.64
C CYS A 83 1.62 0.02 -5.68
N TRP A 84 2.05 -0.38 -6.88
CA TRP A 84 2.31 0.55 -7.99
C TRP A 84 1.05 1.31 -8.40
N TYR A 85 -0.06 0.60 -8.63
CA TYR A 85 -1.32 1.20 -9.07
C TYR A 85 -1.88 2.21 -8.06
N LEU A 86 -1.88 1.85 -6.78
CA LEU A 86 -2.40 2.75 -5.75
C LEU A 86 -1.57 4.01 -5.64
N ASN A 87 -0.24 3.92 -5.64
CA ASN A 87 0.61 5.11 -5.62
C ASN A 87 0.44 5.99 -6.86
N LEU A 88 0.23 5.40 -8.05
CA LEU A 88 -0.07 6.17 -9.26
C LEU A 88 -1.35 7.00 -9.09
N CYS A 89 -2.37 6.41 -8.46
CA CYS A 89 -3.63 7.11 -8.17
C CYS A 89 -3.52 8.12 -7.01
N LEU A 90 -2.46 8.04 -6.21
CA LEU A 90 -2.18 8.90 -5.05
C LEU A 90 -1.14 9.99 -5.34
N ILE A 91 -0.78 10.20 -6.60
CA ILE A 91 0.07 11.32 -7.01
C ILE A 91 -0.50 12.64 -6.48
N GLY A 92 0.38 13.47 -5.93
CA GLY A 92 0.04 14.77 -5.35
C GLY A 92 -0.72 14.69 -4.02
N ARG A 93 -0.86 13.51 -3.41
CA ARG A 93 -1.55 13.33 -2.11
C ARG A 93 -0.53 13.06 -1.00
N ARG A 94 -0.91 13.34 0.25
CA ARG A 94 -0.11 13.06 1.46
C ARG A 94 -0.17 11.57 1.89
N THR A 95 -0.58 10.68 0.99
CA THR A 95 -0.70 9.24 1.24
C THR A 95 0.28 8.47 0.37
N VAL A 96 1.01 7.53 0.95
CA VAL A 96 1.94 6.62 0.26
C VAL A 96 1.61 5.18 0.60
N VAL A 97 1.55 4.31 -0.40
CA VAL A 97 1.40 2.86 -0.20
C VAL A 97 2.77 2.20 -0.29
N ILE A 98 3.11 1.39 0.70
CA ILE A 98 4.43 0.79 0.81
C ILE A 98 4.26 -0.72 0.88
N LYS A 99 4.88 -1.45 -0.06
CA LYS A 99 5.06 -2.90 0.08
C LYS A 99 5.98 -3.17 1.26
N HIS A 100 5.60 -4.08 2.16
CA HIS A 100 6.28 -4.34 3.43
C HIS A 100 7.81 -4.22 3.34
N SER A 101 8.37 -3.26 4.07
CA SER A 101 9.78 -2.93 3.98
C SER A 101 10.27 -2.26 5.26
N LYS A 102 11.15 -2.96 5.99
CA LYS A 102 11.86 -2.41 7.15
C LYS A 102 12.65 -1.13 6.87
N GLY A 103 13.03 -0.90 5.61
CA GLY A 103 13.78 0.28 5.20
C GLY A 103 12.93 1.48 4.77
N LEU A 104 11.59 1.37 4.77
CA LEU A 104 10.68 2.41 4.29
C LEU A 104 9.49 2.68 5.21
N ILE A 105 9.04 1.68 5.97
CA ILE A 105 7.96 1.85 6.95
C ILE A 105 8.57 2.45 8.22
N PRO A 106 8.13 3.64 8.67
CA PRO A 106 8.62 4.25 9.90
C PRO A 106 8.35 3.35 11.11
N GLU A 107 9.30 3.31 12.03
CA GLU A 107 9.24 2.46 13.21
C GLU A 107 7.99 2.69 14.07
N PRO A 108 7.53 3.93 14.35
CA PRO A 108 6.27 4.16 15.05
C PRO A 108 5.07 3.43 14.42
N VAL A 109 4.97 3.46 13.08
CA VAL A 109 3.91 2.77 12.35
C VAL A 109 4.10 1.26 12.40
N SER A 110 5.33 0.77 12.19
CA SER A 110 5.62 -0.66 12.28
C SER A 110 5.29 -1.21 13.67
N ASN A 111 5.70 -0.50 14.72
CA ASN A 111 5.48 -0.89 16.11
C ASN A 111 3.99 -0.90 16.44
N ALA A 112 3.22 0.09 15.96
CA ALA A 112 1.78 0.15 16.20
C ALA A 112 1.00 -1.01 15.58
N ILE A 113 1.35 -1.44 14.36
CA ILE A 113 0.65 -2.53 13.66
C ILE A 113 1.17 -3.92 14.03
N THR A 114 2.24 -4.01 14.83
CA THR A 114 2.79 -5.29 15.29
C THR A 114 1.80 -5.99 16.22
N VAL A 115 1.63 -7.30 16.01
CA VAL A 115 0.86 -8.17 16.92
C VAL A 115 1.79 -9.11 17.65
N ASN A 116 1.70 -9.12 18.97
CA ASN A 116 2.51 -9.94 19.85
C ASN A 116 1.68 -11.12 20.36
N TYR A 117 2.28 -12.30 20.42
CA TYR A 117 1.75 -13.53 21.02
C TYR A 117 2.69 -13.98 22.13
N GLY A 118 2.53 -13.42 23.32
CA GLY A 118 3.47 -13.57 24.43
C GLY A 118 4.83 -12.99 24.04
N SER A 119 5.86 -13.83 23.99
CA SER A 119 7.21 -13.45 23.55
C SER A 119 7.42 -13.50 22.03
N PHE A 120 6.47 -14.06 21.27
CA PHE A 120 6.58 -14.14 19.80
C PHE A 120 6.00 -12.89 19.15
N ILE A 121 6.78 -12.24 18.31
CA ILE A 121 6.37 -11.05 17.58
C ILE A 121 5.98 -11.44 16.15
N SER A 122 4.70 -11.24 15.80
CA SER A 122 4.21 -11.44 14.44
C SER A 122 4.22 -10.11 13.68
N ASN A 123 5.23 -9.95 12.83
CA ASN A 123 5.41 -8.77 11.98
C ASN A 123 5.01 -9.01 10.51
N THR A 124 4.51 -10.20 10.20
CA THR A 124 4.64 -10.80 8.86
C THR A 124 3.43 -10.69 7.95
N GLU A 125 2.37 -9.96 8.30
CA GLU A 125 1.11 -10.04 7.53
C GLU A 125 0.59 -8.77 6.90
N SER A 126 1.19 -7.61 7.16
CA SER A 126 0.91 -6.43 6.34
C SER A 126 1.63 -6.54 5.00
N ASP A 127 0.96 -7.04 3.94
CA ASP A 127 1.58 -7.08 2.62
C ASP A 127 1.89 -5.67 2.11
N LEU A 128 0.91 -4.76 2.23
CA LEU A 128 1.06 -3.34 1.99
C LEU A 128 0.59 -2.53 3.19
N VAL A 129 1.25 -1.39 3.41
CA VAL A 129 0.87 -0.39 4.41
C VAL A 129 0.72 0.95 3.70
N ALA A 130 -0.48 1.52 3.70
CA ALA A 130 -0.69 2.90 3.30
C ALA A 130 -0.60 3.81 4.53
N ILE A 131 0.18 4.88 4.42
CA ILE A 131 0.36 5.88 5.47
C ILE A 131 -0.09 7.21 4.90
N THR A 132 -1.02 7.87 5.58
CA THR A 132 -1.49 9.22 5.28
C THR A 132 -0.92 10.17 6.32
N PHE A 133 0.05 10.99 5.91
CA PHE A 133 0.79 11.95 6.75
C PHE A 133 -0.03 13.22 6.98
N PRO A 134 -0.04 13.87 8.16
CA PRO A 134 -0.88 15.03 8.41
C PRO A 134 -0.56 16.22 7.49
N ASP A 135 -1.49 17.17 7.41
CA ASP A 135 -1.36 18.33 6.52
C ASP A 135 -0.46 19.45 7.12
N LYS A 136 0.75 19.09 7.56
CA LYS A 136 1.71 19.98 8.24
C LYS A 136 2.84 20.47 7.32
N ALA A 137 3.50 21.56 7.72
CA ALA A 137 4.52 22.24 6.92
C ALA A 137 5.70 21.33 6.55
N HIS A 138 6.21 20.53 7.50
CA HIS A 138 7.36 19.63 7.27
C HIS A 138 7.15 18.64 6.13
N TYR A 139 5.90 18.27 5.83
CA TYR A 139 5.57 17.36 4.74
C TYR A 139 5.39 18.03 3.37
N LYS A 140 5.35 19.36 3.33
CA LYS A 140 5.09 20.17 2.13
C LYS A 140 6.33 20.86 1.59
N ILE A 141 7.27 21.21 2.46
CA ILE A 141 8.53 21.85 2.10
C ILE A 141 9.48 20.85 1.43
N ASP A 142 10.55 21.39 0.83
CA ASP A 142 11.65 20.57 0.36
C ASP A 142 12.22 19.72 1.49
N LYS A 143 12.44 18.43 1.22
CA LYS A 143 12.96 17.47 2.19
C LYS A 143 14.32 17.89 2.78
N ASP A 144 15.11 18.67 2.04
CA ASP A 144 16.42 19.14 2.47
C ASP A 144 16.36 20.30 3.46
N ASN A 145 15.18 20.93 3.60
CA ASN A 145 14.93 22.04 4.51
C ASN A 145 14.19 21.60 5.78
N ILE A 146 14.02 20.30 6.02
CA ILE A 146 13.37 19.79 7.22
C ILE A 146 14.37 19.79 8.38
N GLU A 147 14.01 20.48 9.45
CA GLU A 147 14.71 20.47 10.72
C GLU A 147 13.87 19.70 11.74
N ILE A 148 14.40 18.62 12.30
CA ILE A 148 13.68 17.75 13.22
C ILE A 148 14.65 17.08 14.21
N THR A 149 14.18 16.84 15.43
CA THR A 149 14.88 16.04 16.44
C THR A 149 14.22 14.68 16.61
N ASP A 150 15.01 13.66 16.91
CA ASP A 150 14.48 12.34 17.25
C ASP A 150 13.84 12.32 18.65
N THR A 151 13.37 11.15 19.08
CA THR A 151 12.73 10.95 20.39
C THR A 151 13.65 11.17 21.59
N ASN A 152 14.97 11.23 21.36
CA ASN A 152 15.97 11.52 22.40
C ASN A 152 16.37 13.01 22.41
N GLY A 153 15.86 13.81 21.47
CA GLY A 153 16.21 15.22 21.32
C GLY A 153 17.42 15.48 20.43
N ASP A 154 17.97 14.45 19.77
CA ASP A 154 19.12 14.60 18.88
C ASP A 154 18.67 15.08 17.50
N THR A 155 19.40 16.04 16.91
CA THR A 155 19.10 16.53 15.57
C THR A 155 19.29 15.43 14.53
N VAL A 156 18.25 15.17 13.72
CA VAL A 156 18.32 14.21 12.62
C VAL A 156 18.85 14.91 11.39
N LEU A 157 20.06 14.54 10.96
CA LEU A 157 20.65 15.11 9.75
C LEU A 157 19.99 14.53 8.48
N PRO A 158 19.59 15.38 7.51
CA PRO A 158 19.00 14.93 6.24
C PRO A 158 19.94 14.04 5.42
N TYR A 159 21.25 14.10 5.66
CA TYR A 159 22.26 13.33 4.94
C TYR A 159 23.27 12.74 5.93
N THR A 160 23.59 11.46 5.76
CA THR A 160 24.59 10.76 6.59
C THR A 160 25.60 10.00 5.75
N GLY A 161 26.82 9.86 6.28
CA GLY A 161 27.90 9.09 5.68
C GLY A 161 28.54 9.72 4.44
N ARG A 162 29.56 9.02 3.90
CA ARG A 162 30.36 9.49 2.75
C ARG A 162 29.58 9.54 1.43
N SER A 163 28.53 8.74 1.30
CA SER A 163 27.72 8.63 0.08
C SER A 163 26.72 9.76 -0.11
N LYS A 164 26.56 10.67 0.88
CA LYS A 164 25.53 11.73 0.88
C LYS A 164 24.14 11.21 0.50
N LYS A 165 23.79 10.01 0.96
CA LYS A 165 22.45 9.45 0.76
C LYS A 165 21.48 10.15 1.71
N TYR A 166 20.31 10.54 1.19
CA TYR A 166 19.26 11.12 2.02
C TYR A 166 18.82 10.12 3.10
N ASN A 167 18.73 10.60 4.34
CA ASN A 167 18.49 9.81 5.54
C ASN A 167 16.99 9.56 5.76
N LEU A 168 16.34 9.00 4.73
CA LEU A 168 14.87 8.95 4.63
C LEU A 168 14.18 8.31 5.85
N LEU A 169 14.61 7.12 6.27
CA LEU A 169 13.93 6.39 7.33
C LEU A 169 14.06 7.09 8.70
N PRO A 170 15.26 7.52 9.15
CA PRO A 170 15.36 8.30 10.39
C PRO A 170 14.59 9.61 10.37
N MET A 171 14.59 10.35 9.25
CA MET A 171 13.78 11.57 9.10
C MET A 171 12.28 11.26 9.26
N LEU A 172 11.79 10.18 8.63
CA LEU A 172 10.41 9.75 8.77
C LEU A 172 10.10 9.24 10.18
N ASN A 173 11.02 8.52 10.84
CA ASN A 173 10.83 8.06 12.21
C ASN A 173 10.59 9.23 13.16
N ALA A 174 11.40 10.28 13.07
CA ALA A 174 11.27 11.46 13.91
C ALA A 174 9.95 12.21 13.66
N LEU A 175 9.64 12.52 12.39
CA LEU A 175 8.39 13.20 12.02
C LEU A 175 7.16 12.39 12.42
N VAL A 176 7.14 11.08 12.15
CA VAL A 176 6.00 10.23 12.48
C VAL A 176 5.88 10.00 13.98
N ALA A 177 6.96 10.02 14.74
CA ALA A 177 6.89 9.97 16.20
C ALA A 177 6.26 11.23 16.79
N GLU A 178 6.67 12.42 16.32
CA GLU A 178 6.08 13.71 16.72
C GLU A 178 4.59 13.79 16.37
N ASP A 179 4.25 13.39 15.15
CA ASP A 179 2.92 13.56 14.57
C ASP A 179 2.03 12.32 14.69
N PHE A 180 2.43 11.33 15.48
CA PHE A 180 1.86 9.97 15.45
C PHE A 180 0.32 9.94 15.53
N LYS A 181 -0.26 10.81 16.38
CA LYS A 181 -1.70 10.88 16.61
C LYS A 181 -2.52 11.37 15.41
N GLU A 182 -1.88 12.04 14.45
CA GLU A 182 -2.53 12.61 13.27
C GLU A 182 -2.30 11.76 12.01
N ILE A 183 -1.53 10.66 12.13
CA ILE A 183 -1.30 9.71 11.04
C ILE A 183 -2.53 8.83 10.86
N GLU A 184 -2.84 8.48 9.61
CA GLU A 184 -3.78 7.41 9.31
C GLU A 184 -3.02 6.24 8.70
N VAL A 185 -3.31 5.03 9.17
CA VAL A 185 -2.68 3.79 8.70
C VAL A 185 -3.75 2.87 8.12
N HIS A 186 -3.49 2.38 6.92
CA HIS A 186 -4.33 1.41 6.25
C HIS A 186 -3.51 0.18 5.84
N VAL A 187 -3.80 -0.96 6.46
CA VAL A 187 -3.14 -2.22 6.12
C VAL A 187 -3.93 -2.91 5.00
N ILE A 188 -3.25 -3.35 3.96
CA ILE A 188 -3.86 -4.03 2.81
C ILE A 188 -3.21 -5.40 2.66
N GLN A 189 -4.00 -6.45 2.86
CA GLN A 189 -3.60 -7.82 2.59
C GLN A 189 -3.94 -8.19 1.14
N CYS A 190 -2.95 -8.73 0.44
CA CYS A 190 -3.06 -9.18 -0.93
C CYS A 190 -3.00 -10.72 -0.99
N LYS A 191 -3.96 -11.38 -1.66
CA LYS A 191 -3.86 -12.83 -1.95
C LYS A 191 -4.26 -13.15 -3.38
N THR A 192 -3.55 -14.09 -4.01
CA THR A 192 -3.84 -14.60 -5.36
C THR A 192 -4.82 -15.78 -5.37
N ASN A 193 -5.09 -16.41 -4.22
CA ASN A 193 -6.12 -17.43 -4.08
C ASN A 193 -7.10 -17.00 -3.00
N TRP A 194 -8.35 -16.74 -3.41
CA TRP A 194 -9.40 -16.28 -2.52
C TRP A 194 -10.00 -17.42 -1.68
N ASN A 195 -10.28 -18.58 -2.27
CA ASN A 195 -11.05 -19.65 -1.60
C ASN A 195 -10.38 -20.15 -0.32
N ASP A 196 -9.09 -20.47 -0.41
CA ASP A 196 -8.36 -21.11 0.71
C ASP A 196 -7.82 -20.07 1.70
N ASN A 197 -7.61 -18.83 1.26
CA ASN A 197 -6.98 -17.80 2.09
C ASN A 197 -7.95 -16.78 2.68
N ALA A 198 -9.26 -16.82 2.39
CA ALA A 198 -10.23 -15.85 2.91
C ALA A 198 -10.30 -15.81 4.46
N GLN A 199 -9.92 -16.89 5.14
CA GLN A 199 -9.87 -16.95 6.61
C GLN A 199 -8.80 -16.05 7.20
N ILE A 200 -7.68 -15.91 6.50
CA ILE A 200 -6.53 -15.14 6.95
C ILE A 200 -6.88 -13.65 7.12
N PRO A 201 -7.35 -12.93 6.09
CA PRO A 201 -7.70 -11.52 6.24
C PRO A 201 -8.89 -11.32 7.19
N MET A 202 -9.81 -12.29 7.27
CA MET A 202 -10.88 -12.26 8.27
C MET A 202 -10.31 -12.30 9.70
N LEU A 203 -9.37 -13.20 9.98
CA LEU A 203 -8.73 -13.32 11.28
C LEU A 203 -7.99 -12.04 11.66
N TRP A 204 -7.23 -11.45 10.74
CA TRP A 204 -6.48 -10.23 11.00
C TRP A 204 -7.37 -9.01 11.22
N ASP A 205 -8.45 -8.88 10.45
CA ASP A 205 -9.44 -7.84 10.69
C ASP A 205 -10.07 -7.99 12.10
N MET A 206 -10.35 -9.23 12.53
CA MET A 206 -10.83 -9.51 13.88
C MET A 206 -9.80 -9.18 14.95
N ILE A 207 -8.51 -9.51 14.73
CA ILE A 207 -7.42 -9.17 15.66
C ILE A 207 -7.34 -7.66 15.80
N TYR A 208 -7.18 -6.92 14.72
CA TYR A 208 -7.05 -5.46 14.78
C TYR A 208 -8.31 -4.75 15.29
N SER A 209 -9.48 -5.36 15.16
CA SER A 209 -10.75 -4.81 15.69
C SER A 209 -11.02 -5.18 17.15
N ALA A 210 -10.25 -6.10 17.73
CA ALA A 210 -10.48 -6.54 19.10
C ALA A 210 -10.07 -5.45 20.10
N LYS A 211 -10.98 -5.13 21.03
CA LYS A 211 -10.71 -4.15 22.10
C LYS A 211 -9.84 -4.70 23.22
N ALA A 212 -9.86 -6.01 23.41
CA ALA A 212 -9.08 -6.70 24.42
C ALA A 212 -8.95 -8.18 24.05
N PHE A 213 -7.83 -8.78 24.46
CA PHE A 213 -7.61 -10.22 24.38
C PHE A 213 -7.56 -10.81 25.79
N ARG A 214 -8.10 -12.02 25.96
CA ARG A 214 -8.05 -12.74 27.24
C ARG A 214 -6.70 -13.44 27.47
N THR A 215 -5.93 -13.61 26.41
CA THR A 215 -4.64 -14.32 26.39
C THR A 215 -3.52 -13.31 26.14
N GLY A 216 -2.26 -13.75 26.14
CA GLY A 216 -1.08 -12.91 25.88
C GLY A 216 -0.98 -12.34 24.46
N ILE A 217 -2.09 -12.01 23.81
CA ILE A 217 -2.13 -11.32 22.53
C ILE A 217 -2.21 -9.81 22.81
N SER A 218 -1.33 -9.03 22.20
CA SER A 218 -1.39 -7.57 22.23
C SER A 218 -1.08 -6.98 20.86
N ILE A 219 -1.53 -5.75 20.64
CA ILE A 219 -1.29 -4.99 19.42
C ILE A 219 -0.54 -3.73 19.83
N GLY A 220 0.49 -3.39 19.06
CA GLY A 220 1.38 -2.31 19.42
C GLY A 220 2.57 -2.78 20.25
N ARG A 221 3.62 -1.95 20.27
CA ARG A 221 4.78 -2.09 21.15
C ARG A 221 5.55 -0.78 21.22
N GLU A 222 6.51 -0.69 22.14
CA GLU A 222 7.37 0.49 22.31
C GLU A 222 6.58 1.81 22.44
N GLY A 223 5.42 1.76 23.11
CA GLY A 223 4.56 2.94 23.31
C GLY A 223 3.70 3.35 22.12
N TYR A 224 3.69 2.58 21.01
CA TYR A 224 2.86 2.86 19.83
C TYR A 224 1.75 1.82 19.67
N SER A 225 0.53 2.30 19.41
CA SER A 225 -0.65 1.48 19.17
C SER A 225 -1.50 2.04 18.04
N ILE A 226 -2.21 1.17 17.32
CA ILE A 226 -3.24 1.58 16.34
C ILE A 226 -4.42 2.32 16.99
N ALA A 227 -4.55 2.28 18.31
CA ALA A 227 -5.56 3.04 19.04
C ALA A 227 -5.19 4.53 19.18
N ASP A 228 -3.91 4.87 19.03
CA ASP A 228 -3.40 6.23 19.25
C ASP A 228 -3.25 7.02 17.94
N ILE A 229 -3.47 6.40 16.77
CA ILE A 229 -3.44 7.08 15.46
C ILE A 229 -4.82 7.64 15.09
N ALA A 230 -4.86 8.60 14.16
CA ALA A 230 -6.11 9.26 13.75
C ALA A 230 -7.14 8.29 13.15
N LYS A 231 -6.66 7.31 12.39
CA LYS A 231 -7.53 6.29 11.77
C LYS A 231 -6.73 5.03 11.45
N PHE A 232 -7.26 3.88 11.85
CA PHE A 232 -6.81 2.57 11.41
C PHE A 232 -7.88 1.90 10.54
N SER A 233 -7.47 1.14 9.53
CA SER A 233 -8.36 0.22 8.81
C SER A 233 -7.58 -0.91 8.15
N TYR A 234 -8.23 -2.05 7.94
CA TYR A 234 -7.64 -3.23 7.32
C TYR A 234 -8.45 -3.61 6.08
N SER A 235 -7.80 -3.99 4.98
CA SER A 235 -8.47 -4.38 3.73
C SER A 235 -7.92 -5.64 3.15
N PHE A 236 -8.77 -6.31 2.38
CA PHE A 236 -8.39 -7.46 1.58
C PHE A 236 -8.48 -7.12 0.10
N VAL A 237 -7.42 -7.41 -0.64
CA VAL A 237 -7.32 -7.24 -2.09
C VAL A 237 -6.94 -8.57 -2.70
N THR A 238 -7.71 -9.05 -3.67
CA THR A 238 -7.41 -10.33 -4.32
C THR A 238 -7.38 -10.25 -5.83
N VAL A 239 -6.62 -11.17 -6.41
CA VAL A 239 -6.77 -11.53 -7.81
C VAL A 239 -7.27 -12.97 -7.87
N PRO A 240 -8.55 -13.22 -8.14
CA PRO A 240 -9.10 -14.57 -8.07
C PRO A 240 -8.54 -15.45 -9.19
N THR A 241 -7.81 -16.50 -8.79
CA THR A 241 -7.32 -17.58 -9.67
C THR A 241 -8.37 -18.62 -10.02
N VAL A 242 -9.49 -18.63 -9.30
CA VAL A 242 -10.64 -19.50 -9.57
C VAL A 242 -11.53 -18.93 -10.68
N LYS A 243 -12.30 -19.81 -11.31
CA LYS A 243 -13.35 -19.42 -12.27
C LYS A 243 -14.34 -18.46 -11.61
N LEU A 244 -14.56 -17.29 -12.22
CA LEU A 244 -15.36 -16.22 -11.64
C LEU A 244 -16.83 -16.61 -11.47
N GLU A 245 -17.32 -17.52 -12.31
CA GLU A 245 -18.70 -18.03 -12.20
C GLU A 245 -18.95 -18.76 -10.86
N LYS A 246 -17.90 -19.29 -10.22
CA LYS A 246 -17.99 -20.00 -8.94
C LYS A 246 -18.01 -19.06 -7.72
N LEU A 247 -17.77 -17.77 -7.91
CA LEU A 247 -17.82 -16.75 -6.86
C LEU A 247 -19.18 -16.07 -6.87
N ALA A 248 -20.09 -16.60 -6.05
CA ALA A 248 -21.40 -16.05 -5.76
C ALA A 248 -21.37 -15.25 -4.45
N PRO A 249 -22.32 -14.32 -4.23
CA PRO A 249 -22.45 -13.63 -2.95
C PRO A 249 -22.57 -14.59 -1.75
N THR A 250 -23.14 -15.78 -1.96
CA THR A 250 -23.32 -16.81 -0.92
C THR A 250 -22.08 -17.70 -0.71
N SER A 251 -21.05 -17.58 -1.54
CA SER A 251 -19.82 -18.37 -1.40
C SER A 251 -19.15 -18.07 -0.04
N VAL A 252 -18.72 -19.11 0.67
CA VAL A 252 -18.09 -18.98 1.99
C VAL A 252 -16.88 -18.03 1.96
N ALA A 253 -16.06 -18.12 0.92
CA ALA A 253 -14.90 -17.24 0.73
C ALA A 253 -15.29 -15.75 0.63
N VAL A 254 -16.44 -15.45 0.03
CA VAL A 254 -16.99 -14.09 -0.07
C VAL A 254 -17.54 -13.63 1.28
N GLN A 255 -18.33 -14.47 1.95
CA GLN A 255 -18.94 -14.11 3.24
C GLN A 255 -17.89 -13.84 4.32
N ARG A 256 -16.78 -14.59 4.35
CA ARG A 256 -15.67 -14.40 5.31
C ARG A 256 -15.05 -13.00 5.24
N VAL A 257 -14.96 -12.41 4.05
CA VAL A 257 -14.30 -11.12 3.84
C VAL A 257 -15.26 -9.96 3.65
N ARG A 258 -16.58 -10.24 3.63
CA ARG A 258 -17.63 -9.26 3.33
C ARG A 258 -17.63 -8.06 4.28
N ASN A 259 -17.32 -8.32 5.55
CA ASN A 259 -17.41 -7.34 6.64
C ASN A 259 -16.03 -6.85 7.10
N ILE A 260 -14.97 -7.07 6.31
CA ILE A 260 -13.65 -6.50 6.62
C ILE A 260 -13.77 -4.99 6.73
N SER A 261 -13.21 -4.42 7.80
CA SER A 261 -13.37 -3.01 8.20
C SER A 261 -13.14 -2.02 7.05
N GLY A 262 -12.00 -2.12 6.38
CA GLY A 262 -11.64 -1.31 5.21
C GLY A 262 -12.19 -1.84 3.89
N GLY A 263 -12.76 -3.06 3.86
CA GLY A 263 -13.44 -3.63 2.70
C GLY A 263 -12.68 -4.76 1.99
N ASN A 264 -13.41 -5.39 1.05
CA ASN A 264 -12.96 -6.47 0.20
C ASN A 264 -12.95 -6.02 -1.27
N TYR A 265 -11.78 -6.12 -1.88
CA TYR A 265 -11.49 -5.60 -3.21
C TYR A 265 -10.82 -6.63 -4.11
N TRP A 266 -10.86 -6.37 -5.41
CA TRP A 266 -10.14 -7.17 -6.40
C TRP A 266 -9.69 -6.38 -7.63
N GLY A 267 -8.84 -6.99 -8.46
CA GLY A 267 -8.38 -6.41 -9.73
C GLY A 267 -9.38 -6.47 -10.89
N LEU A 268 -10.67 -6.42 -10.59
CA LEU A 268 -11.78 -6.52 -11.55
C LEU A 268 -12.79 -5.42 -11.26
N ALA A 269 -13.64 -5.11 -12.24
CA ALA A 269 -14.82 -4.26 -12.00
C ALA A 269 -15.68 -4.78 -10.83
N THR A 270 -16.35 -3.88 -10.14
CA THR A 270 -17.20 -4.20 -8.99
C THR A 270 -18.29 -5.18 -9.35
N LYS A 271 -18.40 -6.26 -8.58
CA LYS A 271 -19.52 -7.21 -8.65
C LYS A 271 -20.27 -7.16 -7.33
N SER A 272 -21.49 -6.64 -7.38
CA SER A 272 -22.35 -6.47 -6.21
C SER A 272 -22.48 -7.76 -5.40
N GLY A 273 -22.30 -7.65 -4.10
CA GLY A 273 -22.33 -8.77 -3.16
C GLY A 273 -21.11 -9.69 -3.19
N VAL A 274 -20.10 -9.45 -4.05
CA VAL A 274 -18.89 -10.27 -4.15
C VAL A 274 -17.65 -9.48 -3.72
N ALA A 275 -17.19 -8.52 -4.53
CA ALA A 275 -16.04 -7.67 -4.24
C ALA A 275 -16.15 -6.36 -5.02
N SER A 276 -15.54 -5.32 -4.46
CA SER A 276 -15.44 -4.01 -5.10
C SER A 276 -14.17 -3.94 -5.95
N SER A 277 -14.18 -3.13 -7.00
CA SER A 277 -12.96 -2.80 -7.72
C SER A 277 -11.97 -2.14 -6.77
N ILE A 278 -10.70 -2.49 -6.90
CA ILE A 278 -9.64 -1.90 -6.09
C ILE A 278 -9.59 -0.38 -6.18
N LYS A 279 -10.06 0.24 -7.27
CA LYS A 279 -10.13 1.70 -7.36
C LYS A 279 -11.02 2.33 -6.28
N GLU A 280 -12.00 1.60 -5.76
CA GLU A 280 -12.90 2.11 -4.71
C GLU A 280 -12.19 2.26 -3.34
N ILE A 281 -11.05 1.58 -3.13
CA ILE A 281 -10.24 1.73 -1.92
C ILE A 281 -9.76 3.17 -1.74
N LEU A 282 -9.55 3.88 -2.85
CA LEU A 282 -9.08 5.26 -2.87
C LEU A 282 -10.08 6.16 -2.15
N GLU A 283 -11.35 6.12 -2.55
CA GLU A 283 -12.38 6.97 -1.95
C GLU A 283 -12.81 6.49 -0.56
N ARG A 284 -12.82 5.17 -0.32
CA ARG A 284 -13.28 4.61 0.97
C ARG A 284 -12.26 4.78 2.09
N ASN A 285 -10.98 4.51 1.80
CA ASN A 285 -9.95 4.44 2.83
C ASN A 285 -8.88 5.53 2.71
N LEU A 286 -8.60 6.04 1.50
CA LEU A 286 -7.43 6.90 1.23
C LEU A 286 -7.79 8.34 0.82
N LYS A 287 -9.07 8.72 0.97
CA LYS A 287 -9.62 10.03 0.57
C LYS A 287 -8.95 11.20 1.26
N SER A 288 -8.70 11.07 2.55
CA SER A 288 -8.19 12.11 3.44
C SER A 288 -6.82 12.65 3.02
N GLY A 289 -6.10 11.94 2.14
CA GLY A 289 -4.79 12.32 1.64
C GLY A 289 -4.74 13.66 0.87
N HIS A 290 -5.88 14.26 0.54
CA HIS A 290 -5.96 15.59 -0.09
C HIS A 290 -7.39 16.14 0.04
N SER A 291 -7.56 17.47 -0.02
CA SER A 291 -8.87 18.12 0.03
C SER A 291 -9.70 17.89 -1.25
N SER A 292 -9.06 17.93 -2.42
CA SER A 292 -9.66 17.57 -3.71
C SER A 292 -9.78 16.06 -3.91
N ASN A 293 -10.73 15.64 -4.75
CA ASN A 293 -10.91 14.24 -5.15
C ASN A 293 -9.69 13.66 -5.92
N HIS A 294 -9.63 12.33 -6.04
CA HIS A 294 -8.53 11.60 -6.72
C HIS A 294 -8.37 11.99 -8.19
N LEU A 295 -9.48 12.15 -8.92
CA LEU A 295 -9.44 12.53 -10.34
C LEU A 295 -8.74 13.89 -10.55
N SER A 296 -8.92 14.83 -9.64
CA SER A 296 -8.31 16.16 -9.71
C SER A 296 -6.79 16.08 -9.53
N THR A 297 -6.31 15.34 -8.53
CA THR A 297 -4.86 15.21 -8.29
C THR A 297 -4.17 14.38 -9.37
N ILE A 298 -4.82 13.31 -9.86
CA ILE A 298 -4.32 12.55 -11.02
C ILE A 298 -4.22 13.44 -12.25
N LYS A 299 -5.25 14.26 -12.54
CA LYS A 299 -5.24 15.19 -13.68
C LYS A 299 -4.06 16.16 -13.62
N ILE A 300 -3.76 16.71 -12.44
CA ILE A 300 -2.62 17.60 -12.21
C ILE A 300 -1.29 16.83 -12.36
N GLY A 301 -1.25 15.57 -11.94
CA GLY A 301 -0.05 14.73 -11.97
C GLY A 301 0.33 14.18 -13.35
N ILE A 302 -0.64 13.99 -14.26
CA ILE A 302 -0.39 13.38 -15.59
C ILE A 302 0.75 14.06 -16.36
N PRO A 303 0.80 15.41 -16.51
CA PRO A 303 1.89 16.08 -17.22
C PRO A 303 3.27 15.87 -16.60
N LEU A 304 3.33 15.50 -15.32
CA LEU A 304 4.55 15.29 -14.55
C LEU A 304 5.02 13.83 -14.57
N LEU A 305 4.26 12.90 -15.16
CA LEU A 305 4.61 11.48 -15.27
C LEU A 305 5.92 11.25 -16.03
N SER A 306 6.27 12.11 -16.98
CA SER A 306 7.53 12.02 -17.72
C SER A 306 8.70 12.75 -17.04
N THR A 307 8.44 13.56 -16.01
CA THR A 307 9.46 14.33 -15.30
C THR A 307 9.56 13.88 -13.85
N ASP A 308 8.78 14.50 -12.97
CA ASP A 308 8.88 14.43 -11.52
C ASP A 308 8.44 13.05 -11.01
N TYR A 309 7.54 12.40 -11.76
CA TYR A 309 7.01 11.07 -11.47
C TYR A 309 7.49 10.00 -12.48
N SER A 310 8.60 10.26 -13.17
CA SER A 310 9.20 9.33 -14.15
C SER A 310 9.55 7.96 -13.56
N TYR A 311 9.70 7.86 -12.24
CA TYR A 311 9.92 6.60 -11.54
C TYR A 311 8.74 5.61 -11.65
N PHE A 312 7.54 6.04 -12.06
CA PHE A 312 6.42 5.12 -12.38
C PHE A 312 6.62 4.37 -13.71
N ARG A 313 7.51 4.86 -14.60
CA ARG A 313 7.89 4.24 -15.88
C ARG A 313 6.74 3.97 -16.86
N ILE A 314 5.71 4.83 -16.84
CA ILE A 314 4.52 4.76 -17.71
C ILE A 314 4.64 5.73 -18.88
#